data_AF-A0A091MEN1-F1
#
_entry.id   AF-A0A091MEN1-F1
#
_cell.length_a   1.000
_cell.length_b   1.000
_cell.length_c   1.000
_cell.angle_alpha   90.00
_cell.angle_beta   90.00
_cell.angle_gamma   90.00
#
_symmetry.space_group_name_H-M   'P 1'
#
loop_
_entity.id
_entity.type
_entity.pdbx_description
1 polymer ?
#
loop_
_entity_poly.entity_id
_entity_poly.type
_entity_poly.pdbx_seq_one_letter_code
_entity_poly.pdbx_strand_id
1 'polypeptide(L)'
;KWVTSKILISITLSVLALMTTAINSLVMTAIIVTRKLHHPANYLICSLAVTDFLVAVLVMPFSIVYIVKETWIMGQVVCDIWLSVDITCCTCSILHLSAIALDRYRAITDAVEYARKRTPKHAGIMIAVVWIISIFISMPPLFWRHQTTSRDDECIIKHDHIVFTIYSTFGAFYIPLALILILYYKIYKAAKTFHRRSISRIVREEVNGQVLLDAGERSTKSASMPSTAEKTSDPLVNCDKNNITLRSPRSESKHEKSWKKQRISSTRERKAATTLGLILGAFVICWLPFFVKEVVVNTCERCHISEDMSNFLAWLGYINSLINPLIYTIFNEDFKRAFQKLVRCRQY
;
A
#
# COMPACT_ATOMS: atom_id res chain seq x y z
N LYS A 1 19.65 37.45 10.54
CA LYS A 1 18.66 36.91 9.57
C LYS A 1 19.09 35.54 9.05
N TRP A 2 20.23 35.42 8.36
CA TRP A 2 20.78 34.14 7.85
C TRP A 2 20.96 33.04 8.91
N VAL A 3 21.58 33.36 10.06
CA VAL A 3 21.77 32.40 11.16
C VAL A 3 20.43 31.90 11.71
N THR A 4 19.47 32.81 11.90
CA THR A 4 18.12 32.49 12.37
C THR A 4 17.38 31.56 11.40
N SER A 5 17.51 31.78 10.09
CA SER A 5 16.93 30.91 9.06
C SER A 5 17.54 29.51 9.07
N LYS A 6 18.88 29.39 9.20
CA LYS A 6 19.56 28.08 9.29
C LYS A 6 19.17 27.31 10.55
N ILE A 7 19.07 27.99 11.70
CA ILE A 7 18.60 27.37 12.95
C ILE A 7 17.17 26.85 12.78
N LEU A 8 16.28 27.66 12.19
CA LEU A 8 14.89 27.26 11.97
C LEU A 8 14.80 26.04 11.05
N ILE A 9 15.51 26.04 9.91
CA ILE A 9 15.57 24.89 8.99
C ILE A 9 16.08 23.65 9.74
N SER A 10 17.21 23.75 10.44
CA SER A 10 17.78 22.63 11.20
C SER A 10 16.79 22.06 12.21
N ILE A 11 16.07 22.91 12.95
CA ILE A 11 15.05 22.48 13.91
C ILE A 11 13.90 21.77 13.19
N THR A 12 13.35 22.36 12.13
CA THR A 12 12.25 21.78 11.37
C THR A 12 12.61 20.41 10.80
N LEU A 13 13.77 20.28 10.18
CA LEU A 13 14.26 19.03 9.60
C LEU A 13 14.54 17.97 10.68
N SER A 14 15.08 18.38 11.83
CA SER A 14 15.32 17.48 12.97
C SER A 14 14.02 16.95 13.56
N VAL A 15 13.00 17.82 13.73
CA VAL A 15 11.67 17.40 14.19
C VAL A 15 11.06 16.40 13.20
N LEU A 16 11.20 16.65 11.90
CA LEU A 16 10.71 15.74 10.86
C LEU A 16 11.40 14.36 10.94
N ALA A 17 12.72 14.33 11.08
CA ALA A 17 13.50 13.09 11.22
C ALA A 17 13.11 12.31 12.50
N LEU A 18 12.95 13.01 13.63
CA LEU A 18 12.51 12.40 14.89
C LEU A 18 11.09 11.84 14.81
N MET A 19 10.16 12.57 14.19
CA MET A 19 8.80 12.08 13.96
C MET A 19 8.79 10.85 13.06
N THR A 20 9.58 10.87 11.98
CA THR A 20 9.72 9.73 11.06
C THR A 20 10.26 8.49 11.79
N THR A 21 11.28 8.69 12.62
CA THR A 21 11.87 7.64 13.46
C THR A 21 10.84 7.06 14.43
N ALA A 22 10.14 7.92 15.17
CA ALA A 22 9.16 7.52 16.18
C ALA A 22 7.98 6.76 15.57
N ILE A 23 7.40 7.28 14.48
CA ILE A 23 6.22 6.68 13.85
C ILE A 23 6.57 5.33 13.21
N ASN A 24 7.71 5.21 12.51
CA ASN A 24 8.13 3.92 11.94
C ASN A 24 8.47 2.90 13.04
N SER A 25 9.08 3.35 14.15
CA SER A 25 9.30 2.49 15.34
C SER A 25 7.99 1.97 15.92
N LEU A 26 6.95 2.80 15.98
CA LEU A 26 5.62 2.40 16.40
C LEU A 26 4.98 1.40 15.43
N VAL A 27 5.14 1.56 14.12
CA VAL A 27 4.65 0.58 13.12
C VAL A 27 5.31 -0.78 13.36
N MET A 28 6.65 -0.82 13.46
CA MET A 28 7.39 -2.05 13.71
C MET A 28 6.93 -2.72 15.01
N THR A 29 6.86 -1.95 16.10
CA THR A 29 6.42 -2.43 17.42
C THR A 29 4.99 -2.96 17.37
N ALA A 30 4.07 -2.25 16.70
CA ALA A 30 2.68 -2.68 16.57
C ALA A 30 2.56 -4.05 15.89
N ILE A 31 3.32 -4.27 14.82
CA ILE A 31 3.33 -5.54 14.08
C ILE A 31 3.98 -6.64 14.92
N ILE A 32 5.10 -6.37 15.58
CA ILE A 32 5.83 -7.37 16.38
C ILE A 32 4.98 -7.84 17.57
N VAL A 33 4.39 -6.91 18.33
CA VAL A 33 3.69 -7.24 19.57
C VAL A 33 2.26 -7.74 19.31
N THR A 34 1.56 -7.20 18.31
CA THR A 34 0.15 -7.53 18.09
C THR A 34 0.00 -8.80 17.24
N ARG A 35 -0.25 -9.96 17.87
CA ARG A 35 -0.45 -11.24 17.17
C ARG A 35 -1.49 -11.18 16.03
N LYS A 36 -2.54 -10.37 16.18
CA LYS A 36 -3.55 -10.18 15.11
C LYS A 36 -2.99 -9.56 13.83
N LEU A 37 -1.84 -8.89 13.91
CA LEU A 37 -1.13 -8.30 12.77
C LEU A 37 -0.08 -9.24 12.18
N HIS A 38 0.13 -10.46 12.71
CA HIS A 38 1.09 -11.45 12.18
C HIS A 38 0.55 -12.14 10.92
N HIS A 39 0.39 -11.35 9.87
CA HIS A 39 -0.08 -11.80 8.58
C HIS A 39 1.03 -11.55 7.55
N PRO A 40 1.27 -12.46 6.57
CA PRO A 40 2.42 -12.35 5.66
C PRO A 40 2.61 -10.99 4.98
N ALA A 41 1.50 -10.37 4.57
CA ALA A 41 1.54 -9.05 3.96
C ALA A 41 1.97 -7.90 4.91
N ASN A 42 1.76 -8.06 6.22
CA ASN A 42 2.20 -7.08 7.20
C ASN A 42 3.71 -7.19 7.46
N TYR A 43 4.36 -8.32 7.14
CA TYR A 43 5.83 -8.39 7.17
C TYR A 43 6.46 -7.53 6.06
N LEU A 44 5.82 -7.39 4.90
CA LEU A 44 6.24 -6.45 3.86
C LEU A 44 6.12 -4.99 4.34
N ILE A 45 5.03 -4.65 5.03
CA ILE A 45 4.84 -3.33 5.65
C ILE A 45 5.89 -3.10 6.75
N CYS A 46 6.22 -4.12 7.55
CA CYS A 46 7.26 -4.05 8.57
C CYS A 46 8.64 -3.75 7.95
N SER A 47 9.00 -4.47 6.88
CA SER A 47 10.27 -4.25 6.17
C SER A 47 10.34 -2.88 5.48
N LEU A 48 9.20 -2.38 4.98
CA LEU A 48 9.10 -0.99 4.53
C LEU A 48 9.33 0.00 5.68
N ALA A 49 8.73 -0.24 6.85
CA ALA A 49 8.96 0.61 8.03
C ALA A 49 10.42 0.57 8.53
N VAL A 50 11.10 -0.58 8.41
CA VAL A 50 12.55 -0.69 8.64
C VAL A 50 13.31 0.20 7.66
N THR A 51 12.95 0.16 6.38
CA THR A 51 13.59 0.97 5.34
C THR A 51 13.43 2.47 5.63
N ASP A 52 12.20 2.90 5.91
CA ASP A 52 11.88 4.29 6.24
C ASP A 52 12.52 4.76 7.56
N PHE A 53 12.66 3.87 8.55
CA PHE A 53 13.43 4.11 9.77
C PHE A 53 14.93 4.32 9.48
N LEU A 54 15.51 3.51 8.60
CA LEU A 54 16.91 3.66 8.21
C LEU A 54 17.17 4.99 7.50
N VAL A 55 16.25 5.47 6.64
CA VAL A 55 16.33 6.83 6.07
C VAL A 55 16.37 7.87 7.19
N ALA A 56 15.48 7.77 8.18
CA ALA A 56 15.38 8.76 9.25
C ALA A 56 16.61 8.81 10.17
N VAL A 57 17.30 7.68 10.37
CA VAL A 57 18.44 7.57 11.31
C VAL A 57 19.80 7.67 10.60
N LEU A 58 19.92 7.15 9.39
CA LEU A 58 21.20 7.05 8.67
C LEU A 58 21.34 8.04 7.51
N VAL A 59 20.24 8.60 7.00
CA VAL A 59 20.28 9.53 5.84
C VAL A 59 19.96 10.95 6.28
N MET A 60 18.82 11.17 6.93
CA MET A 60 18.35 12.51 7.29
C MET A 60 19.34 13.29 8.18
N PRO A 61 19.96 12.73 9.24
CA PRO A 61 20.84 13.51 10.11
C PRO A 61 22.09 14.03 9.38
N PHE A 62 22.68 13.20 8.51
CA PHE A 62 23.81 13.59 7.68
C PHE A 62 23.41 14.65 6.64
N SER A 63 22.21 14.53 6.05
CA SER A 63 21.65 15.57 5.19
C SER A 63 21.48 16.90 5.92
N ILE A 64 20.98 16.90 7.17
CA ILE A 64 20.85 18.13 7.98
C ILE A 64 22.22 18.76 8.20
N VAL A 65 23.23 17.97 8.59
CA VAL A 65 24.59 18.47 8.81
C VAL A 65 25.14 19.08 7.53
N TYR A 66 24.98 18.41 6.38
CA TYR A 66 25.42 18.91 5.09
C TYR A 66 24.76 20.24 4.71
N ILE A 67 23.43 20.36 4.90
CA ILE A 67 22.67 21.60 4.63
C ILE A 67 23.12 22.75 5.54
N VAL A 68 23.35 22.48 6.83
CA VAL A 68 23.72 23.53 7.80
C VAL A 68 25.16 24.00 7.60
N LYS A 69 26.06 23.07 7.26
CA LYS A 69 27.49 23.34 7.04
C LYS A 69 27.81 23.84 5.64
N GLU A 70 26.91 23.64 4.67
CA GLU A 70 27.09 23.97 3.25
C GLU A 70 28.32 23.30 2.61
N THR A 71 28.93 22.35 3.33
CA THR A 71 30.14 21.63 2.95
C THR A 71 30.12 20.25 3.61
N TRP A 72 30.70 19.27 2.94
CA TRP A 72 30.86 17.93 3.48
C TRP A 72 32.12 17.83 4.33
N ILE A 73 31.96 17.53 5.63
CA ILE A 73 33.08 17.51 6.60
C ILE A 73 33.42 16.11 7.11
N MET A 74 32.68 15.08 6.71
CA MET A 74 32.78 13.73 7.31
C MET A 74 33.73 12.79 6.54
N GLY A 75 34.42 13.32 5.52
CA GLY A 75 35.36 12.57 4.69
C GLY A 75 34.70 11.65 3.65
N GLN A 76 35.50 11.16 2.71
CA GLN A 76 35.03 10.42 1.53
C GLN A 76 34.33 9.09 1.89
N VAL A 77 34.87 8.33 2.85
CA VAL A 77 34.30 7.03 3.24
C VAL A 77 32.87 7.17 3.77
N VAL A 78 32.62 8.18 4.61
CA VAL A 78 31.27 8.43 5.13
C VAL A 78 30.34 8.94 4.02
N CYS A 79 30.86 9.72 3.06
CA CYS A 79 30.10 10.17 1.89
C CYS A 79 29.61 8.98 1.07
N ASP A 80 30.50 8.04 0.77
CA ASP A 80 30.19 6.84 -0.01
C ASP A 80 29.16 5.96 0.71
N ILE A 81 29.33 5.75 2.02
CA ILE A 81 28.36 5.00 2.83
C ILE A 81 27.00 5.72 2.86
N TRP A 82 26.98 7.02 3.09
CA TRP A 82 25.75 7.81 3.18
C TRP A 82 24.95 7.75 1.88
N LEU A 83 25.60 7.99 0.73
CA LEU A 83 24.96 7.89 -0.58
C LEU A 83 24.52 6.46 -0.91
N SER A 84 25.32 5.46 -0.54
CA SER A 84 24.95 4.04 -0.70
C SER A 84 23.66 3.71 0.05
N VAL A 85 23.59 4.10 1.32
CA VAL A 85 22.45 3.86 2.17
C VAL A 85 21.23 4.62 1.64
N ASP A 86 21.39 5.86 1.21
CA ASP A 86 20.32 6.67 0.64
C ASP A 86 19.70 6.02 -0.61
N ILE A 87 20.52 5.71 -1.63
CA ILE A 87 20.05 5.05 -2.86
C ILE A 87 19.42 3.70 -2.53
N THR A 88 20.06 2.91 -1.65
CA THR A 88 19.54 1.59 -1.26
C THR A 88 18.18 1.71 -0.60
N CYS A 89 18.01 2.60 0.37
CA CYS A 89 16.76 2.75 1.09
C CYS A 89 15.64 3.27 0.17
N CYS A 90 15.94 4.24 -0.70
CA CYS A 90 14.96 4.77 -1.65
C CYS A 90 14.49 3.69 -2.64
N THR A 91 15.42 2.93 -3.20
CA THR A 91 15.13 1.79 -4.09
C THR A 91 14.35 0.70 -3.37
N CYS A 92 14.72 0.41 -2.12
CA CYS A 92 14.08 -0.57 -1.28
C CYS A 92 12.63 -0.17 -0.94
N SER A 93 12.35 1.10 -0.68
CA SER A 93 11.00 1.59 -0.42
C SER A 93 10.08 1.44 -1.64
N ILE A 94 10.51 1.80 -2.85
CA ILE A 94 9.67 1.63 -4.06
C ILE A 94 9.43 0.16 -4.41
N LEU A 95 10.45 -0.70 -4.23
CA LEU A 95 10.32 -2.13 -4.48
C LEU A 95 9.47 -2.83 -3.41
N HIS A 96 9.51 -2.40 -2.15
CA HIS A 96 8.57 -2.87 -1.12
C HIS A 96 7.13 -2.48 -1.45
N LEU A 97 6.88 -1.25 -1.90
CA LEU A 97 5.55 -0.84 -2.37
C LEU A 97 5.08 -1.69 -3.56
N SER A 98 5.98 -2.01 -4.49
CA SER A 98 5.72 -2.90 -5.62
C SER A 98 5.39 -4.32 -5.16
N ALA A 99 6.12 -4.84 -4.18
CA ALA A 99 5.90 -6.15 -3.58
C ALA A 99 4.56 -6.22 -2.84
N ILE A 100 4.20 -5.16 -2.10
CA ILE A 100 2.88 -5.01 -1.46
C ILE A 100 1.79 -4.98 -2.52
N ALA A 101 1.95 -4.19 -3.59
CA ALA A 101 0.99 -4.15 -4.70
C ALA A 101 0.83 -5.54 -5.35
N LEU A 102 1.92 -6.26 -5.60
CA LEU A 102 1.87 -7.61 -6.17
C LEU A 102 1.16 -8.62 -5.26
N ASP A 103 1.45 -8.61 -3.96
CA ASP A 103 0.73 -9.43 -2.97
C ASP A 103 -0.78 -9.17 -3.04
N ARG A 104 -1.15 -7.88 -3.12
CA ARG A 104 -2.55 -7.45 -3.17
C ARG A 104 -3.23 -7.84 -4.47
N TYR A 105 -2.53 -7.67 -5.60
CA TYR A 105 -3.01 -8.10 -6.90
C TYR A 105 -3.34 -9.59 -6.89
N ARG A 106 -2.39 -10.43 -6.47
CA ARG A 106 -2.58 -11.90 -6.40
C ARG A 106 -3.67 -12.30 -5.42
N ALA A 107 -3.80 -11.59 -4.29
CA ALA A 107 -4.88 -11.83 -3.34
C ALA A 107 -6.28 -11.50 -3.89
N ILE A 108 -6.37 -10.60 -4.87
CA ILE A 108 -7.64 -10.23 -5.53
C ILE A 108 -7.93 -11.14 -6.74
N THR A 109 -6.93 -11.41 -7.59
CA THR A 109 -7.13 -12.19 -8.82
C THR A 109 -7.25 -13.68 -8.56
N ASP A 110 -6.40 -14.22 -7.68
CA ASP A 110 -6.24 -15.65 -7.45
C ASP A 110 -6.57 -16.01 -6.00
N ALA A 111 -7.64 -15.41 -5.46
CA ALA A 111 -7.96 -15.40 -4.03
C ALA A 111 -7.90 -16.78 -3.35
N VAL A 112 -8.42 -17.83 -3.98
CA VAL A 112 -8.48 -19.19 -3.40
C VAL A 112 -7.10 -19.85 -3.39
N GLU A 113 -6.42 -19.87 -4.52
CA GLU A 113 -5.13 -20.55 -4.64
C GLU A 113 -4.01 -19.78 -3.93
N TYR A 114 -4.02 -18.44 -4.04
CA TYR A 114 -3.07 -17.59 -3.36
C TYR A 114 -3.25 -17.62 -1.84
N ALA A 115 -4.49 -17.69 -1.32
CA ALA A 115 -4.71 -17.83 0.13
C ALA A 115 -4.05 -19.09 0.71
N ARG A 116 -4.01 -20.19 -0.06
CA ARG A 116 -3.33 -21.43 0.36
C ARG A 116 -1.80 -21.31 0.30
N LYS A 117 -1.26 -20.54 -0.65
CA LYS A 117 0.19 -20.36 -0.85
C LYS A 117 0.80 -19.24 0.01
N ARG A 118 -0.02 -18.32 0.53
CA ARG A 118 0.43 -17.14 1.27
C ARG A 118 0.95 -17.51 2.67
N THR A 119 2.24 -17.78 2.75
CA THR A 119 2.96 -18.12 3.99
C THR A 119 3.97 -17.03 4.39
N PRO A 120 4.41 -16.97 5.67
CA PRO A 120 5.50 -16.09 6.10
C PRO A 120 6.81 -16.29 5.32
N LYS A 121 7.14 -17.55 4.95
CA LYS A 121 8.32 -17.89 4.15
C LYS A 121 8.33 -17.17 2.81
N HIS A 122 7.19 -17.15 2.10
CA HIS A 122 7.05 -16.44 0.82
C HIS A 122 7.23 -14.92 0.99
N ALA A 123 6.68 -14.33 2.05
CA ALA A 123 6.91 -12.91 2.35
C ALA A 123 8.38 -12.63 2.65
N GLY A 124 9.06 -13.49 3.41
CA GLY A 124 10.50 -13.40 3.67
C GLY A 124 11.34 -13.46 2.39
N ILE A 125 10.99 -14.34 1.44
CA ILE A 125 11.66 -14.40 0.13
C ILE A 125 11.47 -13.09 -0.64
N MET A 126 10.24 -12.54 -0.66
CA MET A 126 9.98 -11.26 -1.33
C MET A 126 10.81 -10.13 -0.71
N ILE A 127 10.90 -10.06 0.63
CA ILE A 127 11.74 -9.09 1.34
C ILE A 127 13.21 -9.24 0.94
N ALA A 128 13.75 -10.47 0.98
CA ALA A 128 15.14 -10.73 0.61
C ALA A 128 15.45 -10.30 -0.83
N VAL A 129 14.57 -10.62 -1.78
CA VAL A 129 14.70 -10.21 -3.19
C VAL A 129 14.72 -8.68 -3.32
N VAL A 130 13.82 -7.98 -2.60
CA VAL A 130 13.78 -6.51 -2.62
C VAL A 130 15.09 -5.91 -2.11
N TRP A 131 15.61 -6.38 -0.98
CA TRP A 131 16.88 -5.91 -0.42
C TRP A 131 18.06 -6.19 -1.34
N ILE A 132 18.17 -7.41 -1.87
CA ILE A 132 19.27 -7.81 -2.77
C ILE A 132 19.27 -6.95 -4.03
N ILE A 133 18.11 -6.76 -4.67
CA ILE A 133 18.01 -5.92 -5.88
C ILE A 133 18.39 -4.48 -5.55
N SER A 134 17.93 -3.94 -4.41
CA SER A 134 18.21 -2.56 -4.01
C SER A 134 19.70 -2.31 -3.76
N ILE A 135 20.36 -3.24 -3.06
CA ILE A 135 21.81 -3.20 -2.82
C ILE A 135 22.56 -3.33 -4.15
N PHE A 136 22.14 -4.23 -5.03
CA PHE A 136 22.81 -4.39 -6.33
C PHE A 136 22.72 -3.12 -7.19
N ILE A 137 21.60 -2.41 -7.16
CA ILE A 137 21.41 -1.15 -7.89
C ILE A 137 22.26 -0.01 -7.30
N SER A 138 22.45 0.03 -5.97
CA SER A 138 23.22 1.09 -5.30
C SER A 138 24.74 0.91 -5.38
N MET A 139 25.24 -0.28 -5.71
CA MET A 139 26.68 -0.60 -5.70
C MET A 139 27.49 0.10 -6.82
N PRO A 140 27.10 0.07 -8.11
CA PRO A 140 27.95 0.60 -9.19
C PRO A 140 28.31 2.10 -9.07
N PRO A 141 27.40 3.00 -8.63
CA PRO A 141 27.76 4.40 -8.40
C PRO A 141 28.91 4.60 -7.39
N LEU A 142 29.09 3.70 -6.43
CA LEU A 142 30.09 3.81 -5.36
C LEU A 142 31.50 3.43 -5.84
N PHE A 143 31.60 2.36 -6.62
CA PHE A 143 32.88 1.92 -7.18
C PHE A 143 33.38 2.87 -8.27
N TRP A 144 32.46 3.47 -9.01
CA TRP A 144 32.82 4.36 -10.11
C TRP A 144 33.25 5.75 -9.62
N ARG A 145 32.63 6.26 -8.54
CA ARG A 145 33.00 7.55 -7.93
C ARG A 145 34.44 7.61 -7.45
N HIS A 146 34.99 6.48 -6.98
CA HIS A 146 36.38 6.44 -6.47
C HIS A 146 37.43 6.82 -7.52
N GLN A 147 37.09 6.81 -8.81
CA GLN A 147 38.02 7.07 -9.90
C GLN A 147 38.15 8.55 -10.26
N THR A 148 37.24 9.42 -9.83
CA THR A 148 37.32 10.87 -10.00
C THR A 148 37.65 11.55 -8.69
N THR A 149 38.82 12.20 -8.61
CA THR A 149 39.25 13.08 -7.52
C THR A 149 38.24 14.23 -7.32
N SER A 150 37.20 13.99 -6.53
CA SER A 150 36.24 15.01 -6.12
C SER A 150 36.87 15.90 -5.07
N ARG A 151 36.70 17.23 -5.21
CA ARG A 151 37.01 18.21 -4.16
C ARG A 151 36.35 17.75 -2.85
N ASP A 152 37.10 17.75 -1.76
CA ASP A 152 36.70 17.18 -0.46
C ASP A 152 35.44 17.82 0.16
N ASP A 153 34.95 18.94 -0.40
CA ASP A 153 33.89 19.77 0.17
C ASP A 153 32.46 19.37 -0.27
N GLU A 154 32.28 18.50 -1.28
CA GLU A 154 30.96 18.15 -1.81
C GLU A 154 30.68 16.64 -1.78
N CYS A 155 29.52 16.27 -1.19
CA CYS A 155 29.05 14.88 -1.20
C CYS A 155 27.81 14.71 -2.09
N ILE A 156 28.02 14.76 -3.40
CA ILE A 156 26.97 14.59 -4.41
C ILE A 156 27.39 13.56 -5.47
N ILE A 157 26.43 12.85 -6.05
CA ILE A 157 26.69 11.90 -7.14
C ILE A 157 26.94 12.73 -8.40
N LYS A 158 28.20 12.81 -8.85
CA LYS A 158 28.56 13.38 -10.15
C LYS A 158 28.64 12.25 -11.17
N HIS A 159 27.88 12.37 -12.25
CA HIS A 159 27.94 11.41 -13.34
C HIS A 159 28.77 11.99 -14.49
N ASP A 160 30.00 11.49 -14.66
CA ASP A 160 30.87 11.92 -15.77
C ASP A 160 30.40 11.40 -17.13
N HIS A 161 29.63 10.30 -17.13
CA HIS A 161 29.03 9.72 -18.32
C HIS A 161 27.53 9.51 -18.16
N ILE A 162 26.79 9.86 -19.22
CA ILE A 162 25.33 9.72 -19.31
C ILE A 162 24.83 8.30 -19.01
N VAL A 163 25.64 7.27 -19.32
CA VAL A 163 25.32 5.87 -19.06
C VAL A 163 25.10 5.63 -17.55
N PHE A 164 25.87 6.28 -16.69
CA PHE A 164 25.75 6.13 -15.25
C PHE A 164 24.53 6.85 -14.69
N THR A 165 24.18 8.03 -15.25
CA THR A 165 22.93 8.72 -14.93
C THR A 165 21.72 7.87 -15.31
N ILE A 166 21.72 7.27 -16.51
CA ILE A 166 20.63 6.41 -16.96
C ILE A 166 20.53 5.20 -16.04
N TYR A 167 21.65 4.53 -15.76
CA TYR A 167 21.66 3.36 -14.87
C TYR A 167 21.12 3.69 -13.48
N SER A 168 21.63 4.75 -12.84
CA SER A 168 21.25 5.12 -11.46
C SER A 168 19.78 5.54 -11.39
N THR A 169 19.33 6.41 -12.29
CA THR A 169 17.95 6.96 -12.25
C THR A 169 16.90 5.95 -12.72
N PHE A 170 17.15 5.22 -13.81
CA PHE A 170 16.18 4.24 -14.31
C PHE A 170 16.13 2.99 -13.44
N GLY A 171 17.28 2.50 -12.98
CA GLY A 171 17.37 1.35 -12.08
C GLY A 171 16.69 1.63 -10.75
N ALA A 172 17.01 2.75 -10.10
CA ALA A 172 16.49 3.06 -8.77
C ALA A 172 15.03 3.53 -8.77
N PHE A 173 14.57 4.21 -9.84
CA PHE A 173 13.27 4.87 -9.83
C PHE A 173 12.37 4.57 -11.03
N TYR A 174 12.77 4.87 -12.27
CA TYR A 174 11.82 4.83 -13.39
C TYR A 174 11.33 3.42 -13.73
N ILE A 175 12.20 2.40 -13.67
CA ILE A 175 11.79 1.00 -13.91
C ILE A 175 10.88 0.51 -12.77
N PRO A 176 11.26 0.62 -11.47
CA PRO A 176 10.35 0.23 -10.39
C PRO A 176 9.04 1.05 -10.38
N LEU A 177 9.07 2.33 -10.78
CA LEU A 177 7.88 3.16 -10.94
C LEU A 177 6.94 2.61 -12.03
N ALA A 178 7.47 2.25 -13.19
CA ALA A 178 6.68 1.65 -14.26
C ALA A 178 6.04 0.32 -13.79
N LEU A 179 6.80 -0.52 -13.08
CA LEU A 179 6.31 -1.78 -12.52
C LEU A 179 5.14 -1.56 -11.56
N ILE A 180 5.27 -0.64 -10.60
CA ILE A 180 4.19 -0.38 -9.64
C ILE A 180 2.96 0.25 -10.30
N LEU A 181 3.13 1.14 -11.29
CA LEU A 181 2.03 1.73 -12.05
C LEU A 181 1.24 0.66 -12.83
N ILE A 182 1.95 -0.28 -13.48
CA ILE A 182 1.33 -1.40 -14.20
C ILE A 182 0.58 -2.32 -13.23
N LEU A 183 1.21 -2.68 -12.10
CA LEU A 183 0.57 -3.52 -11.08
C LEU A 183 -0.67 -2.82 -10.50
N TYR A 184 -0.59 -1.53 -10.24
CA TYR A 184 -1.71 -0.76 -9.73
C TYR A 184 -2.87 -0.65 -10.73
N TYR A 185 -2.57 -0.38 -12.00
CA TYR A 185 -3.58 -0.41 -13.07
C TYR A 185 -4.27 -1.79 -13.13
N LYS A 186 -3.51 -2.87 -13.03
CA LYS A 186 -4.04 -4.24 -12.97
C LYS A 186 -4.91 -4.47 -11.73
N ILE A 187 -4.51 -4.00 -10.54
CA ILE A 187 -5.32 -4.05 -9.31
C ILE A 187 -6.63 -3.28 -9.48
N TYR A 188 -6.57 -2.05 -9.98
CA TYR A 188 -7.75 -1.22 -10.21
C TYR A 188 -8.73 -1.89 -11.17
N LYS A 189 -8.23 -2.42 -12.30
CA LYS A 189 -9.06 -3.15 -13.28
C LYS A 189 -9.66 -4.42 -12.67
N ALA A 190 -8.87 -5.19 -11.92
CA ALA A 190 -9.35 -6.40 -11.24
C ALA A 190 -10.43 -6.08 -10.21
N ALA A 191 -10.21 -5.08 -9.35
CA ALA A 191 -11.16 -4.64 -8.34
C ALA A 191 -12.46 -4.10 -8.96
N LYS A 192 -12.37 -3.30 -10.03
CA LYS A 192 -13.54 -2.80 -10.78
C LYS A 192 -14.33 -3.94 -11.42
N THR A 193 -13.64 -4.93 -12.00
CA THR A 193 -14.27 -6.11 -12.61
C THR A 193 -14.94 -6.98 -11.55
N PHE A 194 -14.28 -7.22 -10.42
CA PHE A 194 -14.84 -7.98 -9.29
C PHE A 194 -16.07 -7.30 -8.71
N HIS A 195 -16.04 -5.98 -8.55
CA HIS A 195 -17.18 -5.20 -8.07
C HIS A 195 -18.36 -5.26 -9.05
N ARG A 196 -18.12 -5.07 -10.35
CA ARG A 196 -19.17 -5.18 -11.38
C ARG A 196 -19.80 -6.57 -11.37
N ARG A 197 -18.99 -7.64 -11.31
CA ARG A 197 -19.47 -9.03 -11.21
C ARG A 197 -20.28 -9.27 -9.93
N SER A 198 -19.84 -8.71 -8.81
CA SER A 198 -20.55 -8.82 -7.53
C SER A 198 -21.91 -8.13 -7.58
N ILE A 199 -21.99 -6.91 -8.12
CA ILE A 199 -23.27 -6.20 -8.33
C ILE A 199 -24.16 -6.96 -9.31
N SER A 200 -23.63 -7.43 -10.44
CA SER A 200 -24.43 -8.20 -11.40
C SER A 200 -24.99 -9.50 -10.82
N ARG A 201 -24.25 -10.18 -9.93
CA ARG A 201 -24.77 -11.33 -9.18
C ARG A 201 -25.88 -10.93 -8.22
N ILE A 202 -25.70 -9.83 -7.48
CA ILE A 202 -26.74 -9.28 -6.59
C ILE A 202 -28.03 -8.99 -7.36
N VAL A 203 -27.94 -8.23 -8.45
CA VAL A 203 -29.11 -7.88 -9.27
C VAL A 203 -29.77 -9.13 -9.85
N ARG A 204 -29.00 -10.12 -10.33
CA ARG A 204 -29.55 -11.35 -10.91
C ARG A 204 -30.29 -12.22 -9.89
N GLU A 205 -29.77 -12.31 -8.68
CA GLU A 205 -30.39 -13.08 -7.60
C GLU A 205 -31.59 -12.33 -6.98
N GLU A 206 -31.61 -10.99 -6.93
CA GLU A 206 -32.81 -10.19 -6.61
C GLU A 206 -33.92 -10.41 -7.65
N VAL A 207 -33.59 -10.36 -8.95
CA VAL A 207 -34.54 -10.63 -10.04
C VAL A 207 -35.07 -12.07 -9.98
N ASN A 208 -34.21 -13.08 -9.79
CA ASN A 208 -34.64 -14.47 -9.64
C ASN A 208 -35.52 -14.68 -8.39
N GLY A 209 -35.25 -13.97 -7.29
CA GLY A 209 -36.07 -13.97 -6.10
C GLY A 209 -37.47 -13.37 -6.34
N GLN A 210 -37.54 -12.25 -7.07
CA GLN A 210 -38.78 -11.59 -7.43
C GLN A 210 -39.64 -12.46 -8.37
N VAL A 211 -39.03 -13.10 -9.37
CA VAL A 211 -39.72 -13.99 -10.33
C VAL A 211 -40.33 -15.22 -9.63
N LEU A 212 -39.65 -15.77 -8.62
CA LEU A 212 -40.19 -16.87 -7.81
C LEU A 212 -41.40 -16.47 -6.97
N LEU A 213 -41.44 -15.22 -6.48
CA LEU A 213 -42.59 -14.70 -5.71
C LEU A 213 -43.79 -14.45 -6.63
N ASP A 214 -43.56 -13.86 -7.81
CA ASP A 214 -44.61 -13.55 -8.79
C ASP A 214 -45.20 -14.84 -9.43
N ALA A 215 -44.38 -15.88 -9.62
CA ALA A 215 -44.85 -17.20 -10.03
C ALA A 215 -45.72 -17.90 -8.98
N GLY A 216 -45.43 -17.68 -7.68
CA GLY A 216 -46.23 -18.19 -6.57
C GLY A 216 -47.61 -17.53 -6.47
N GLU A 217 -47.70 -16.22 -6.73
CA GLU A 217 -48.97 -15.47 -6.73
C GLU A 217 -49.84 -15.76 -7.95
N ARG A 218 -49.27 -16.14 -9.11
CA ARG A 218 -50.07 -16.59 -10.27
C ARG A 218 -50.72 -17.95 -10.06
N SER A 219 -50.11 -18.84 -9.27
CA SER A 219 -50.69 -20.16 -9.01
C SER A 219 -51.91 -20.12 -8.07
N THR A 220 -52.07 -19.06 -7.28
CA THR A 220 -53.20 -18.90 -6.33
C THR A 220 -54.41 -18.16 -6.90
N LYS A 221 -54.29 -17.52 -8.07
CA LYS A 221 -55.38 -16.71 -8.68
C LYS A 221 -56.21 -17.44 -9.75
N SER A 222 -56.01 -18.74 -9.98
CA SER A 222 -56.73 -19.51 -11.02
C SER A 222 -57.91 -20.36 -10.53
N ALA A 223 -58.43 -20.14 -9.32
CA ALA A 223 -59.57 -20.89 -8.80
C ALA A 223 -60.72 -19.96 -8.37
N SER A 224 -61.55 -19.51 -9.32
CA SER A 224 -62.89 -19.00 -8.97
C SER A 224 -63.94 -19.20 -10.07
N MET A 225 -64.97 -19.99 -9.69
CA MET A 225 -66.41 -19.97 -10.06
C MET A 225 -66.93 -20.76 -11.29
N PRO A 226 -68.24 -21.16 -11.38
CA PRO A 226 -69.28 -21.38 -10.34
C PRO A 226 -70.18 -22.66 -10.54
N SER A 227 -71.10 -22.93 -9.58
CA SER A 227 -72.50 -23.44 -9.72
C SER A 227 -72.92 -24.80 -9.07
N THR A 228 -73.91 -24.68 -8.16
CA THR A 228 -75.13 -25.48 -7.84
C THR A 228 -75.17 -27.02 -7.94
N ALA A 229 -75.52 -27.69 -6.81
CA ALA A 229 -76.72 -28.54 -6.58
C ALA A 229 -76.51 -29.66 -5.52
N GLU A 230 -77.37 -29.66 -4.49
CA GLU A 230 -77.86 -30.74 -3.61
C GLU A 230 -77.37 -32.20 -3.81
N LYS A 231 -76.95 -32.93 -2.75
CA LYS A 231 -77.79 -33.66 -1.75
C LYS A 231 -77.01 -34.71 -0.90
N THR A 232 -77.23 -34.67 0.42
CA THR A 232 -77.32 -35.76 1.45
C THR A 232 -76.09 -36.52 2.02
N SER A 233 -75.95 -36.36 3.35
CA SER A 233 -75.70 -37.37 4.42
C SER A 233 -74.27 -37.71 4.90
N ASP A 234 -73.98 -37.23 6.12
CA ASP A 234 -72.84 -37.32 7.06
C ASP A 234 -72.41 -38.73 7.56
N PRO A 235 -71.41 -38.87 8.49
CA PRO A 235 -70.23 -38.02 8.84
C PRO A 235 -68.92 -38.83 8.97
N LEU A 236 -67.75 -38.24 8.69
CA LEU A 236 -66.50 -38.54 9.43
C LEU A 236 -65.36 -37.59 9.05
N VAL A 237 -64.71 -37.11 10.10
CA VAL A 237 -63.54 -36.23 10.14
C VAL A 237 -62.45 -36.68 9.17
N ASN A 238 -62.06 -35.81 8.23
CA ASN A 238 -60.67 -35.69 7.80
C ASN A 238 -60.43 -34.30 7.19
N CYS A 239 -59.81 -33.40 7.96
CA CYS A 239 -59.33 -32.12 7.46
C CYS A 239 -58.21 -32.35 6.43
N ASP A 240 -58.25 -31.52 5.39
CA ASP A 240 -57.41 -31.51 4.22
C ASP A 240 -55.91 -31.67 4.46
N LYS A 241 -55.29 -32.53 3.65
CA LYS A 241 -53.87 -32.45 3.31
C LYS A 241 -53.63 -31.23 2.41
N ASN A 242 -53.62 -30.04 3.00
CA ASN A 242 -52.91 -28.91 2.42
C ASN A 242 -51.46 -28.96 2.88
N ASN A 243 -50.60 -29.55 2.04
CA ASN A 243 -49.15 -29.38 2.15
C ASN A 243 -48.78 -27.93 1.80
N ILE A 244 -49.08 -26.99 2.69
CA ILE A 244 -48.39 -25.71 2.73
C ILE A 244 -46.96 -26.04 3.17
N THR A 245 -46.05 -26.17 2.20
CA THR A 245 -44.62 -26.09 2.49
C THR A 245 -44.35 -24.68 3.02
N LEU A 246 -44.49 -24.50 4.33
CA LEU A 246 -44.07 -23.31 5.05
C LEU A 246 -42.57 -23.14 4.77
N ARG A 247 -42.22 -22.25 3.84
CA ARG A 247 -40.83 -21.92 3.53
C ARG A 247 -40.19 -21.45 4.83
N SER A 248 -39.29 -22.26 5.37
CA SER A 248 -38.67 -22.00 6.67
C SER A 248 -37.98 -20.62 6.65
N PRO A 249 -38.27 -19.73 7.63
CA PRO A 249 -37.59 -18.43 7.81
C PRO A 249 -36.05 -18.55 7.94
N ARG A 250 -35.58 -19.77 8.20
CA ARG A 250 -34.16 -20.12 8.37
C ARG A 250 -33.37 -20.05 7.05
N SER A 251 -34.03 -20.21 5.90
CA SER A 251 -33.38 -20.13 4.57
C SER A 251 -33.11 -18.68 4.16
N GLU A 252 -34.09 -17.79 4.34
CA GLU A 252 -33.96 -16.36 4.02
C GLU A 252 -32.91 -15.67 4.90
N SER A 253 -32.88 -15.97 6.21
CA SER A 253 -31.87 -15.40 7.11
C SER A 253 -30.43 -15.87 6.84
N LYS A 254 -30.23 -17.10 6.33
CA LYS A 254 -28.90 -17.58 5.91
C LYS A 254 -28.45 -16.91 4.61
N HIS A 255 -29.37 -16.73 3.67
CA HIS A 255 -29.12 -16.02 2.41
C HIS A 255 -28.72 -14.58 2.73
N GLU A 256 -29.56 -13.82 3.46
CA GLU A 256 -29.33 -12.42 3.85
C GLU A 256 -27.99 -12.20 4.58
N LYS A 257 -27.60 -13.13 5.45
CA LYS A 257 -26.28 -13.11 6.13
C LYS A 257 -25.13 -13.32 5.15
N SER A 258 -25.27 -14.23 4.18
CA SER A 258 -24.27 -14.45 3.11
C SER A 258 -24.10 -13.19 2.25
N TRP A 259 -25.20 -12.54 1.87
CA TRP A 259 -25.20 -11.30 1.09
C TRP A 259 -24.54 -10.12 1.79
N LYS A 260 -24.91 -9.88 3.05
CA LYS A 260 -24.28 -8.84 3.88
C LYS A 260 -22.78 -9.10 3.98
N LYS A 261 -22.36 -10.36 4.15
CA LYS A 261 -20.94 -10.77 4.20
C LYS A 261 -20.20 -10.53 2.87
N GLN A 262 -20.82 -10.84 1.73
CA GLN A 262 -20.26 -10.60 0.38
C GLN A 262 -20.08 -9.09 0.09
N ARG A 263 -21.08 -8.27 0.44
CA ARG A 263 -21.05 -6.79 0.28
C ARG A 263 -20.03 -6.12 1.21
N ILE A 264 -19.87 -6.63 2.43
CA ILE A 264 -18.83 -6.20 3.37
C ILE A 264 -17.43 -6.56 2.84
N SER A 265 -17.23 -7.74 2.25
CA SER A 265 -15.93 -8.11 1.65
C SER A 265 -15.56 -7.20 0.48
N SER A 266 -16.49 -6.96 -0.46
CA SER A 266 -16.26 -6.12 -1.64
C SER A 266 -15.97 -4.66 -1.27
N THR A 267 -16.65 -4.09 -0.27
CA THR A 267 -16.39 -2.73 0.21
C THR A 267 -15.05 -2.61 0.94
N ARG A 268 -14.65 -3.63 1.72
CA ARG A 268 -13.33 -3.70 2.38
C ARG A 268 -12.19 -3.78 1.36
N GLU A 269 -12.36 -4.55 0.28
CA GLU A 269 -11.38 -4.67 -0.80
C GLU A 269 -11.21 -3.36 -1.58
N ARG A 270 -12.31 -2.62 -1.85
CA ARG A 270 -12.23 -1.28 -2.47
C ARG A 270 -11.47 -0.29 -1.58
N LYS A 271 -11.74 -0.28 -0.27
CA LYS A 271 -11.01 0.58 0.68
C LYS A 271 -9.51 0.26 0.67
N ALA A 272 -9.14 -1.01 0.66
CA ALA A 272 -7.74 -1.42 0.58
C ALA A 272 -7.06 -0.97 -0.73
N ALA A 273 -7.74 -1.07 -1.87
CA ALA A 273 -7.24 -0.56 -3.15
C ALA A 273 -7.07 0.97 -3.15
N THR A 274 -7.99 1.73 -2.54
CA THR A 274 -7.87 3.19 -2.38
C THR A 274 -6.64 3.55 -1.54
N THR A 275 -6.41 2.85 -0.41
CA THR A 275 -5.24 3.09 0.43
C THR A 275 -3.93 2.88 -0.33
N LEU A 276 -3.83 1.81 -1.14
CA LEU A 276 -2.65 1.56 -1.98
C LEU A 276 -2.45 2.65 -3.04
N GLY A 277 -3.54 3.16 -3.62
CA GLY A 277 -3.50 4.28 -4.57
C GLY A 277 -3.00 5.58 -3.96
N LEU A 278 -3.40 5.87 -2.71
CA LEU A 278 -2.90 7.02 -1.98
C LEU A 278 -1.40 6.90 -1.68
N ILE A 279 -0.94 5.71 -1.25
CA ILE A 279 0.49 5.47 -1.00
C ILE A 279 1.31 5.64 -2.28
N LEU A 280 0.85 5.08 -3.40
CA LEU A 280 1.50 5.25 -4.70
C LEU A 280 1.53 6.72 -5.15
N GLY A 281 0.40 7.42 -5.03
CA GLY A 281 0.32 8.84 -5.39
C GLY A 281 1.26 9.70 -4.57
N ALA A 282 1.31 9.48 -3.25
CA ALA A 282 2.24 10.16 -2.36
C ALA A 282 3.70 9.91 -2.77
N PHE A 283 4.05 8.65 -3.04
CA PHE A 283 5.39 8.28 -3.49
C PHE A 283 5.80 9.03 -4.77
N VAL A 284 4.94 9.05 -5.79
CA VAL A 284 5.22 9.75 -7.05
C VAL A 284 5.38 11.24 -6.84
N ILE A 285 4.50 11.88 -6.07
CA ILE A 285 4.58 13.31 -5.78
C ILE A 285 5.87 13.66 -5.03
N CYS A 286 6.31 12.80 -4.12
CA CYS A 286 7.51 13.03 -3.31
C CYS A 286 8.80 12.86 -4.13
N TRP A 287 8.91 11.80 -4.94
CA TRP A 287 10.17 11.40 -5.56
C TRP A 287 10.33 11.82 -7.02
N LEU A 288 9.25 11.89 -7.80
CA LEU A 288 9.35 12.23 -9.22
C LEU A 288 10.07 13.57 -9.47
N PRO A 289 9.80 14.65 -8.70
CA PRO A 289 10.50 15.93 -8.91
C PRO A 289 12.02 15.82 -8.75
N PHE A 290 12.50 15.06 -7.76
CA PHE A 290 13.92 14.85 -7.52
C PHE A 290 14.59 14.08 -8.67
N PHE A 291 13.98 12.97 -9.11
CA PHE A 291 14.54 12.17 -10.20
C PHE A 291 14.51 12.88 -11.54
N VAL A 292 13.46 13.68 -11.81
CA VAL A 292 13.44 14.57 -13.00
C VAL A 292 14.61 15.55 -12.95
N LYS A 293 14.84 16.19 -11.79
CA LYS A 293 15.98 17.08 -11.59
C LYS A 293 17.31 16.35 -11.81
N GLU A 294 17.48 15.12 -11.30
CA GLU A 294 18.72 14.34 -11.49
C GLU A 294 18.99 14.07 -12.96
N VAL A 295 17.97 13.67 -13.74
CA VAL A 295 18.11 13.48 -15.17
C VAL A 295 18.48 14.79 -15.86
N VAL A 296 17.80 15.89 -15.54
CA VAL A 296 18.05 17.20 -16.18
C VAL A 296 19.47 17.70 -15.91
N VAL A 297 19.90 17.76 -14.65
CA VAL A 297 21.22 18.32 -14.28
C VAL A 297 22.37 17.48 -14.82
N ASN A 298 22.22 16.15 -14.89
CA ASN A 298 23.27 15.27 -15.39
C ASN A 298 23.26 15.04 -16.91
N THR A 299 22.24 15.51 -17.64
CA THR A 299 22.17 15.39 -19.12
C THR A 299 22.27 16.73 -19.84
N CYS A 300 22.00 17.84 -19.15
CA CYS A 300 22.08 19.19 -19.70
C CYS A 300 23.20 19.97 -18.99
N GLU A 301 24.32 20.18 -19.69
CA GLU A 301 25.50 20.87 -19.15
C GLU A 301 25.23 22.32 -18.72
N ARG A 302 24.20 22.97 -19.28
CA ARG A 302 23.82 24.36 -18.97
C ARG A 302 22.70 24.46 -17.93
N CYS A 303 22.14 23.34 -17.50
CA CYS A 303 20.99 23.33 -16.60
C CYS A 303 21.49 23.24 -15.16
N HIS A 304 21.56 24.39 -14.49
CA HIS A 304 21.90 24.45 -13.08
C HIS A 304 20.65 24.73 -12.24
N ILE A 305 20.53 23.99 -11.15
CA ILE A 305 19.48 24.16 -10.15
C ILE A 305 20.17 24.59 -8.86
N SER A 306 19.58 25.55 -8.15
CA SER A 306 20.16 26.03 -6.88
C SER A 306 20.27 24.90 -5.85
N GLU A 307 21.27 24.98 -4.98
CA GLU A 307 21.44 24.01 -3.90
C GLU A 307 20.21 23.93 -2.99
N ASP A 308 19.59 25.08 -2.69
CA ASP A 308 18.34 25.15 -1.93
C ASP A 308 17.22 24.33 -2.56
N MET A 309 17.06 24.42 -3.88
CA MET A 309 16.05 23.64 -4.61
C MET A 309 16.42 22.16 -4.62
N SER A 310 17.70 21.82 -4.79
CA SER A 310 18.15 20.42 -4.73
C SER A 310 17.89 19.79 -3.35
N ASN A 311 18.20 20.53 -2.28
CA ASN A 311 17.95 20.13 -0.90
C ASN A 311 16.44 20.00 -0.64
N PHE A 312 15.63 20.95 -1.11
CA PHE A 312 14.18 20.88 -1.00
C PHE A 312 13.60 19.64 -1.70
N LEU A 313 14.02 19.34 -2.93
CA LEU A 313 13.55 18.17 -3.68
C LEU A 313 13.98 16.85 -3.02
N ALA A 314 15.19 16.79 -2.46
CA ALA A 314 15.64 15.61 -1.70
C ALA A 314 14.78 15.39 -0.45
N TRP A 315 14.53 16.46 0.33
CA TRP A 315 13.71 16.39 1.52
C TRP A 315 12.23 16.11 1.23
N LEU A 316 11.72 16.57 0.08
CA LEU A 316 10.40 16.18 -0.41
C LEU A 316 10.32 14.66 -0.62
N GLY A 317 11.38 14.04 -1.15
CA GLY A 317 11.53 12.59 -1.23
C GLY A 317 11.54 11.93 0.16
N TYR A 318 12.34 12.44 1.09
CA TYR A 318 12.44 11.93 2.46
C TYR A 318 11.13 11.99 3.25
N ILE A 319 10.28 12.99 3.00
CA ILE A 319 8.94 13.10 3.60
C ILE A 319 8.08 11.86 3.29
N ASN A 320 8.32 11.16 2.17
CA ASN A 320 7.62 9.91 1.85
C ASN A 320 7.74 8.86 2.97
N SER A 321 8.91 8.78 3.61
CA SER A 321 9.17 7.85 4.71
C SER A 321 8.34 8.15 5.98
N LEU A 322 7.82 9.37 6.09
CA LEU A 322 6.83 9.74 7.12
C LEU A 322 5.40 9.47 6.66
N ILE A 323 5.08 9.79 5.40
CA ILE A 323 3.72 9.66 4.85
C ILE A 323 3.24 8.20 4.86
N ASN A 324 4.12 7.24 4.54
CA ASN A 324 3.82 5.81 4.46
C ASN A 324 3.10 5.30 5.73
N PRO A 325 3.69 5.35 6.95
CA PRO A 325 3.02 5.03 8.19
C PRO A 325 1.73 5.80 8.50
N LEU A 326 1.66 7.09 8.16
CA LEU A 326 0.47 7.90 8.41
C LEU A 326 -0.71 7.36 7.60
N ILE A 327 -0.48 6.98 6.34
CA ILE A 327 -1.51 6.35 5.53
C ILE A 327 -1.94 4.99 6.12
N TYR A 328 -1.00 4.17 6.59
CA TYR A 328 -1.36 2.89 7.23
C TYR A 328 -2.20 3.10 8.49
N THR A 329 -1.83 4.02 9.37
CA THR A 329 -2.52 4.26 10.64
C THR A 329 -3.89 4.90 10.48
N ILE A 330 -4.08 5.77 9.48
CA ILE A 330 -5.36 6.44 9.23
C ILE A 330 -6.36 5.49 8.55
N PHE A 331 -5.91 4.72 7.56
CA PHE A 331 -6.82 3.95 6.70
C PHE A 331 -6.92 2.45 7.06
N ASN A 332 -6.03 1.92 7.88
CA ASN A 332 -6.10 0.54 8.37
C ASN A 332 -6.55 0.48 9.83
N GLU A 333 -7.81 0.11 10.05
CA GLU A 333 -8.43 0.03 11.38
C GLU A 333 -7.70 -0.93 12.34
N ASP A 334 -7.09 -2.01 11.83
CA ASP A 334 -6.34 -2.95 12.67
C ASP A 334 -5.05 -2.29 13.20
N PHE A 335 -4.36 -1.54 12.35
CA PHE A 335 -3.20 -0.73 12.76
C PHE A 335 -3.62 0.39 13.70
N LYS A 336 -4.68 1.14 13.38
CA LYS A 336 -5.21 2.21 14.24
C LYS A 336 -5.49 1.73 15.67
N ARG A 337 -6.14 0.56 15.81
CA ARG A 337 -6.43 -0.05 17.12
C ARG A 337 -5.16 -0.51 17.83
N ALA A 338 -4.21 -1.10 17.11
CA ALA A 338 -2.92 -1.51 17.70
C ALA A 338 -2.13 -0.29 18.20
N PHE A 339 -2.07 0.79 17.42
CA PHE A 339 -1.44 2.06 17.80
C PHE A 339 -2.09 2.68 19.03
N GLN A 340 -3.43 2.73 19.08
CA GLN A 340 -4.15 3.24 20.24
C GLN A 340 -3.89 2.43 21.51
N LYS A 341 -3.68 1.11 21.38
CA LYS A 341 -3.31 0.25 22.52
C LYS A 341 -1.89 0.51 23.02
N LEU A 342 -0.92 0.64 22.10
CA LEU A 342 0.47 0.97 22.43
C LEU A 342 0.57 2.30 23.17
N VAL A 343 -0.03 3.36 22.60
CA VAL A 343 0.08 4.72 23.14
C VAL A 343 -0.64 4.84 24.49
N ARG A 344 -1.71 4.06 24.72
CA ARG A 344 -2.44 4.06 26.00
C ARG A 344 -1.87 3.09 27.03
N CYS A 345 -0.72 2.44 26.76
CA CYS A 345 -0.11 1.41 27.61
C CYS A 345 -1.13 0.36 28.12
N ARG A 346 -2.16 0.05 27.32
CA ARG A 346 -3.21 -0.89 27.74
C ARG A 346 -2.68 -2.30 27.51
N GLN A 347 -2.61 -3.11 28.59
CA GLN A 347 -1.98 -4.43 28.63
C GLN A 347 -2.27 -5.29 27.38
N TYR A 348 -1.20 -5.91 26.89
CA TYR A 348 -1.11 -6.67 25.64
C TYR A 348 -1.56 -8.12 25.77
#